data_AF-A0A961EL16-F1
#
_entry.id   AF-A0A961EL16-F1
#
_cell.length_a   1.000
_cell.length_b   1.000
_cell.length_c   1.000
_cell.angle_alpha   90.00
_cell.angle_beta   90.00
_cell.angle_gamma   90.00
#
_symmetry.space_group_name_H-M   'P 1'
#
loop_
_entity.id
_entity.type
_entity.pdbx_description
1 polymer ?
#
loop_
_entity_poly.entity_id
_entity_poly.type
_entity_poly.pdbx_seq_one_letter_code
_entity_poly.pdbx_strand_id
1 'polypeptide(L)'
;MPASLWGTGSGVTRALLDGAVDYAKSKGAKAIDGFPVDNQGDTIDRTLAYPGMRTIFDDAGFTPLGEVRGNHAGHKRIAMRRTFD
;
A
#
# COMPACT_ATOMS: atom_id res chain seq x y z
N MET A 1 17.68 -5.81 -24.36
CA MET A 1 17.21 -5.73 -22.95
C MET A 1 16.14 -4.65 -22.89
N PRO A 2 14.83 -4.95 -22.72
CA PRO A 2 13.82 -3.91 -22.85
C PRO A 2 13.73 -3.05 -21.58
N ALA A 3 13.62 -1.75 -21.78
CA ALA A 3 13.60 -0.68 -20.80
C ALA A 3 12.31 -0.60 -19.93
N SER A 4 11.54 -1.68 -19.82
CA SER A 4 10.25 -1.68 -19.12
C SER A 4 10.34 -1.93 -17.61
N LEU A 5 11.53 -2.25 -17.08
CA LEU A 5 11.72 -2.52 -15.64
C LEU A 5 12.01 -1.28 -14.79
N TRP A 6 12.18 -0.10 -15.39
CA TRP A 6 12.41 1.17 -14.66
C TRP A 6 11.32 2.22 -14.89
N GLY A 7 10.10 1.77 -15.18
CA GLY A 7 8.95 2.65 -15.31
C GLY A 7 8.55 3.24 -13.94
N THR A 8 8.53 4.57 -13.86
CA THR A 8 7.85 5.47 -12.90
C THR A 8 7.44 4.87 -11.54
N GLY A 9 7.79 5.51 -10.42
CA GLY A 9 7.68 5.01 -9.02
C GLY A 9 6.51 4.09 -8.58
N SER A 10 5.38 4.01 -9.27
CA SER A 10 4.36 2.97 -9.09
C SER A 10 4.89 1.54 -9.27
N GLY A 11 5.80 1.29 -10.23
CA GLY A 11 6.33 -0.06 -10.47
C GLY A 11 7.15 -0.60 -9.29
N VAL A 12 8.00 0.27 -8.71
CA VAL A 12 8.84 -0.09 -7.56
C VAL A 12 7.99 -0.24 -6.30
N THR A 13 7.03 0.65 -6.04
CA THR A 13 6.15 0.53 -4.86
C THR A 13 5.37 -0.77 -4.86
N ARG A 14 4.83 -1.19 -6.02
CA ARG A 14 4.11 -2.47 -6.13
C ARG A 14 5.04 -3.66 -5.87
N ALA A 15 6.22 -3.67 -6.48
CA ALA A 15 7.20 -4.72 -6.26
C ALA A 15 7.67 -4.81 -4.80
N LEU A 16 7.83 -3.66 -4.12
CA LEU A 16 8.18 -3.63 -2.69
C LEU A 16 7.05 -4.16 -1.81
N LEU A 17 5.79 -3.79 -2.09
CA LEU A 17 4.65 -4.31 -1.34
C LEU A 17 4.49 -5.82 -1.52
N ASP A 18 4.60 -6.30 -2.76
CA ASP A 18 4.55 -7.74 -3.08
C ASP A 18 5.69 -8.49 -2.36
N GLY A 19 6.93 -7.98 -2.44
CA GLY A 19 8.08 -8.58 -1.76
C GLY A 19 7.95 -8.59 -0.23
N ALA A 20 7.38 -7.53 0.37
CA ALA A 20 7.10 -7.49 1.80
C ALA A 20 6.04 -8.52 2.21
N VAL A 21 4.99 -8.70 1.39
CA VAL A 21 3.98 -9.74 1.59
C VAL A 21 4.59 -11.12 1.54
N ASP A 22 5.34 -11.43 0.50
CA ASP A 22 5.97 -12.74 0.31
C ASP A 22 6.95 -13.04 1.44
N TYR A 23 7.73 -12.03 1.86
CA TYR A 23 8.62 -12.17 3.00
C TYR A 23 7.86 -12.50 4.28
N ALA A 24 6.82 -11.76 4.64
CA ALA A 24 6.09 -12.04 5.89
C ALA A 24 5.41 -13.41 5.87
N LYS A 25 4.82 -13.80 4.72
CA LYS A 25 4.29 -15.15 4.51
C LYS A 25 5.35 -16.22 4.75
N SER A 26 6.55 -16.03 4.18
CA SER A 26 7.68 -16.98 4.36
C SER A 26 8.12 -17.11 5.83
N LYS A 27 7.85 -16.10 6.66
CA LYS A 27 8.10 -16.09 8.10
C LYS A 27 6.94 -16.63 8.94
N GLY A 28 5.88 -17.13 8.33
CA GLY A 28 4.74 -17.70 9.04
C GLY A 28 3.77 -16.66 9.61
N ALA A 29 3.82 -15.41 9.14
CA ALA A 29 2.80 -14.42 9.50
C ALA A 29 1.41 -14.92 9.05
N LYS A 30 0.37 -14.56 9.80
CA LYS A 30 -1.04 -14.82 9.45
C LYS A 30 -1.73 -13.64 8.78
N ALA A 31 -1.14 -12.45 8.90
CA ALA A 31 -1.62 -11.25 8.23
C ALA A 31 -0.53 -10.17 8.15
N ILE A 32 -0.76 -9.17 7.30
CA ILE A 32 -0.05 -7.88 7.30
C ILE A 32 -1.07 -6.76 7.37
N ASP A 33 -0.77 -5.74 8.17
CA ASP A 33 -1.51 -4.48 8.20
C ASP A 33 -0.78 -3.38 7.42
N GLY A 34 -1.52 -2.70 6.56
CA GLY A 34 -1.11 -1.50 5.84
C GLY A 34 -1.92 -0.30 6.29
N PHE A 35 -1.36 0.90 6.12
CA PHE A 35 -2.04 2.13 6.52
C PHE A 35 -1.91 3.25 5.49
N PRO A 36 -2.38 3.02 4.25
CA PRO A 36 -2.28 3.99 3.18
C PRO A 36 -3.09 5.26 3.46
N VAL A 37 -2.78 6.28 2.66
CA VAL A 37 -3.66 7.45 2.51
C VAL A 37 -4.93 7.03 1.76
N ASP A 38 -6.08 7.36 2.34
CA ASP A 38 -7.37 7.29 1.65
C ASP A 38 -7.65 8.66 1.04
N ASN A 39 -7.24 8.81 -0.22
CA ASN A 39 -7.46 10.00 -1.02
C ASN A 39 -8.88 10.09 -1.57
N GLN A 40 -9.75 9.08 -1.36
CA GLN A 40 -11.11 9.06 -1.88
C GLN A 40 -11.22 9.30 -3.40
N GLY A 41 -10.16 8.98 -4.16
CA GLY A 41 -10.08 9.24 -5.61
C GLY A 41 -9.45 10.59 -5.99
N ASP A 42 -9.13 11.45 -5.03
CA ASP A 42 -8.49 12.75 -5.29
C ASP A 42 -7.02 12.61 -5.67
N THR A 43 -6.54 13.47 -6.57
CA THR A 43 -5.10 13.53 -6.84
C THR A 43 -4.40 14.20 -5.67
N ILE A 44 -3.48 13.49 -5.01
CA ILE A 44 -2.65 14.06 -3.95
C ILE A 44 -1.26 14.41 -4.48
N ASP A 45 -0.63 15.42 -3.86
CA ASP A 45 0.77 15.75 -4.14
C ASP A 45 1.64 14.50 -3.91
N ARG A 46 2.37 14.08 -4.93
CA ARG A 46 3.18 12.85 -4.91
C ARG A 46 4.28 12.92 -3.84
N THR A 47 4.71 14.10 -3.42
CA THR A 47 5.65 14.27 -2.30
C THR A 47 5.07 13.81 -0.96
N LEU A 48 3.74 13.74 -0.85
CA LEU A 48 2.99 13.33 0.34
C LEU A 48 2.53 11.87 0.28
N ALA A 49 2.81 11.16 -0.82
CA ALA A 49 2.32 9.81 -1.06
C ALA A 49 3.28 8.70 -0.57
N TYR A 50 4.28 9.01 0.25
CA TYR A 50 5.19 7.99 0.78
C TYR A 50 4.51 6.88 1.61
N PRO A 51 3.38 7.11 2.32
CA PRO A 51 2.64 6.02 2.97
C PRO A 51 1.99 5.03 1.98
N GLY A 52 1.98 5.36 0.69
CA GLY A 52 1.27 4.63 -0.34
C GLY A 52 -0.19 5.06 -0.47
N MET A 53 -0.72 4.91 -1.67
CA MET A 53 -2.13 5.14 -2.00
C MET A 53 -2.96 3.91 -1.64
N ARG A 54 -4.18 4.12 -1.17
CA ARG A 54 -5.13 3.03 -0.87
C ARG A 54 -5.28 2.04 -2.03
N THR A 55 -5.35 2.54 -3.25
CA THR A 55 -5.52 1.70 -4.47
C THR A 55 -4.40 0.67 -4.65
N ILE A 56 -3.17 0.98 -4.24
CA ILE A 56 -2.04 0.03 -4.32
C ILE A 56 -2.26 -1.15 -3.37
N PHE A 57 -2.87 -0.90 -2.21
CA PHE A 57 -3.19 -1.93 -1.23
C PHE A 57 -4.43 -2.74 -1.65
N ASP A 58 -5.45 -2.08 -2.21
CA ASP A 58 -6.61 -2.75 -2.81
C ASP A 58 -6.13 -3.76 -3.89
N ASP A 59 -5.29 -3.30 -4.83
CA ASP A 59 -4.72 -4.13 -5.90
C ASP A 59 -3.86 -5.30 -5.37
N ALA A 60 -3.24 -5.13 -4.20
CA ALA A 60 -2.44 -6.15 -3.53
C ALA A 60 -3.27 -7.11 -2.66
N GLY A 61 -4.61 -6.99 -2.66
CA GLY A 61 -5.52 -7.88 -1.95
C GLY A 61 -5.63 -7.60 -0.45
N PHE A 62 -5.36 -6.37 -0.02
CA PHE A 62 -5.70 -5.92 1.33
C PHE A 62 -7.17 -5.52 1.39
N THR A 63 -7.81 -5.71 2.54
CA THR A 63 -9.19 -5.31 2.81
C THR A 63 -9.24 -4.26 3.93
N PRO A 64 -10.18 -3.31 3.89
CA PRO A 64 -10.28 -2.27 4.91
C PRO A 64 -10.71 -2.84 6.27
N LEU A 65 -10.04 -2.40 7.33
CA LEU A 65 -10.42 -2.66 8.74
C LEU A 65 -11.13 -1.47 9.40
N GLY A 66 -10.98 -0.27 8.82
CA GLY A 66 -11.60 0.96 9.32
C GLY A 66 -10.65 2.16 9.34
N GLU A 67 -11.20 3.33 9.65
CA GLU A 67 -10.40 4.56 9.78
C GLU A 67 -9.43 4.48 10.97
N VAL A 68 -8.22 5.03 10.81
CA VAL A 68 -7.27 5.18 11.93
C VAL A 68 -7.27 6.62 12.46
N ARG A 69 -6.95 6.77 13.75
CA ARG A 69 -6.74 8.11 14.33
C ARG A 69 -5.45 8.71 13.76
N GLY A 70 -5.60 9.74 12.94
CA GLY A 70 -4.50 10.51 12.36
C GLY A 70 -4.73 10.81 10.89
N ASN A 71 -4.26 11.97 10.44
CA ASN A 71 -4.20 12.32 9.04
C ASN A 71 -2.73 12.39 8.60
N HIS A 72 -2.51 12.27 7.29
CA HIS A 72 -1.23 12.59 6.69
C HIS A 72 -1.42 13.78 5.74
N ALA A 73 -0.87 14.93 6.11
CA ALA A 73 -0.98 16.18 5.35
C ALA A 73 -2.44 16.54 4.97
N GLY A 74 -3.38 16.37 5.91
CA GLY A 74 -4.79 16.65 5.70
C GLY A 74 -5.60 15.50 5.08
N HIS A 75 -4.96 14.44 4.60
CA HIS A 75 -5.65 13.26 4.07
C HIS A 75 -5.86 12.19 5.13
N LYS A 76 -7.06 11.57 5.12
CA LYS A 76 -7.36 10.46 6.02
C LYS A 76 -6.44 9.27 5.75
N ARG A 77 -6.22 8.47 6.78
CA ARG A 77 -5.60 7.15 6.66
C ARG A 77 -6.61 6.07 7.00
N ILE A 78 -6.46 4.93 6.36
CA ILE A 78 -7.29 3.75 6.58
C ILE A 78 -6.41 2.57 6.98
N ALA A 79 -6.81 1.83 8.01
CA ALA A 79 -6.20 0.53 8.30
C ALA A 79 -6.71 -0.49 7.29
N MET A 80 -5.80 -1.24 6.70
CA MET A 80 -6.12 -2.33 5.79
C MET A 80 -5.33 -3.58 6.16
N ARG A 81 -5.89 -4.76 5.93
CA ARG A 81 -5.27 -6.05 6.26
C ARG A 81 -5.33 -7.01 5.10
N ARG A 82 -4.23 -7.74 4.89
CA ARG A 82 -4.21 -8.94 4.06
C ARG A 82 -3.94 -10.14 4.96
N THR A 83 -4.83 -11.14 4.94
CA THR A 83 -4.67 -12.39 5.70
C THR A 83 -4.06 -13.48 4.82
N PHE A 84 -3.39 -14.43 5.46
CA PHE A 84 -2.76 -15.59 4.83
C PHE A 84 -3.23 -16.86 5.53
N ASP A 85 -3.56 -17.90 4.77
CA ASP A 85 -4.00 -19.20 5.29
C ASP A 85 -2.81 -20.02 5.85
#